data_AF-A0A225UXT2-F1
#
_entry.id   AF-A0A225UXT2-F1
#
_cell.length_a   1.000
_cell.length_b   1.000
_cell.length_c   1.000
_cell.angle_alpha   90.00
_cell.angle_beta   90.00
_cell.angle_gamma   90.00
#
_symmetry.space_group_name_H-M   'P 1'
#
loop_
_entity.id
_entity.type
_entity.pdbx_description
1 polymer ?
#
loop_
_entity_poly.entity_id
_entity_poly.type
_entity_poly.pdbx_seq_one_letter_code
_entity_poly.pdbx_strand_id
1 'polypeptide(L)'
;MQIFSTAIAALALLVTTTNGSTMLRQESEGSSSCTLTGTYKSGTDISTCSTVTINSLSVPAGVTLDLSKAKTGATIEFSGTTTFGTAKWDGPLVLLTGSSLTVKGSGTLDGQGSWYWKQGTSISRPVFFRMNKVLSSTVSGFTLKNMPYRTFSILNSQK
;
A
#
# COMPACT_ATOMS: atom_id res chain seq x y z
N MET A 1 -5.63 -94.73 5.44
CA MET A 1 -6.25 -93.66 6.24
C MET A 1 -5.76 -92.34 5.65
N GLN A 2 -6.68 -91.54 5.11
CA GLN A 2 -6.58 -90.11 4.75
C GLN A 2 -5.62 -89.71 3.62
N ILE A 3 -6.06 -89.53 2.36
CA ILE A 3 -6.65 -88.35 1.65
C ILE A 3 -6.02 -86.97 1.88
N PHE A 4 -6.03 -86.21 0.76
CA PHE A 4 -5.93 -84.76 0.55
C PHE A 4 -4.53 -84.22 0.21
N SER A 5 -4.33 -83.22 -0.63
CA SER A 5 -5.17 -82.48 -1.60
C SER A 5 -4.23 -81.51 -2.33
N THR A 6 -4.54 -81.21 -3.59
CA THR A 6 -3.98 -80.09 -4.36
C THR A 6 -4.42 -78.74 -3.79
N ALA A 7 -3.54 -77.74 -3.82
CA ALA A 7 -3.91 -76.35 -3.57
C ALA A 7 -3.36 -75.43 -4.67
N ILE A 8 -4.29 -74.71 -5.29
CA ILE A 8 -4.14 -73.73 -6.36
C ILE A 8 -3.65 -72.41 -5.77
N ALA A 9 -2.66 -71.78 -6.39
CA ALA A 9 -2.18 -70.46 -6.01
C ALA A 9 -3.12 -69.37 -6.54
N ALA A 10 -3.69 -68.56 -5.65
CA ALA A 10 -4.44 -67.36 -5.98
C ALA A 10 -3.51 -66.14 -5.89
N LEU A 11 -3.44 -65.36 -6.97
CA LEU A 11 -2.70 -64.09 -7.05
C LEU A 11 -3.63 -62.95 -6.63
N ALA A 12 -3.35 -62.31 -5.49
CA ALA A 12 -4.10 -61.14 -5.02
C ALA A 12 -3.44 -59.85 -5.54
N LEU A 13 -4.19 -59.06 -6.32
CA LEU A 13 -3.83 -57.66 -6.60
C LEU A 13 -4.28 -56.77 -5.43
N LEU A 14 -3.33 -56.08 -4.80
CA LEU A 14 -3.63 -55.00 -3.87
C LEU A 14 -3.80 -53.69 -4.65
N VAL A 15 -5.03 -53.17 -4.67
CA VAL A 15 -5.33 -51.81 -5.12
C VAL A 15 -5.26 -50.91 -3.89
N THR A 16 -4.20 -50.10 -3.78
CA THR A 16 -4.09 -49.10 -2.72
C THR A 16 -4.87 -47.85 -3.12
N THR A 17 -6.05 -47.63 -2.52
CA THR A 17 -6.76 -46.36 -2.62
C THR A 17 -6.07 -45.33 -1.73
N THR A 18 -5.28 -44.44 -2.32
CA THR A 18 -4.75 -43.29 -1.59
C THR A 18 -5.88 -42.27 -1.38
N ASN A 19 -6.35 -42.12 -0.15
CA ASN A 19 -7.16 -40.95 0.24
C ASN A 19 -6.24 -39.72 0.25
N GLY A 20 -6.01 -39.15 -0.94
CA GLY A 20 -5.39 -37.84 -1.08
C GLY A 20 -6.37 -36.77 -0.63
N SER A 21 -6.37 -36.44 0.67
CA SER A 21 -6.91 -35.16 1.12
C SER A 21 -6.10 -34.09 0.40
N THR A 22 -6.71 -33.40 -0.55
CA THR A 22 -6.18 -32.16 -1.07
C THR A 22 -6.04 -31.23 0.12
N MET A 23 -4.80 -31.04 0.60
CA MET A 23 -4.44 -29.93 1.46
C MET A 23 -4.76 -28.68 0.63
N LEU A 24 -5.95 -28.13 0.82
CA LEU A 24 -6.20 -26.74 0.50
C LEU A 24 -5.11 -25.99 1.24
N ARG A 25 -4.11 -25.53 0.50
CA ARG A 25 -3.24 -24.47 0.97
C ARG A 25 -4.17 -23.29 1.18
N GLN A 26 -4.71 -23.18 2.38
CA GLN A 26 -5.24 -21.94 2.87
C GLN A 26 -4.04 -21.02 2.87
N GLU A 27 -3.87 -20.31 1.76
CA GLU A 27 -3.22 -19.03 1.74
C GLU A 27 -4.04 -18.21 2.74
N SER A 28 -3.63 -18.30 4.01
CA SER A 28 -3.83 -17.21 4.92
C SER A 28 -3.19 -16.05 4.16
N GLU A 29 -4.03 -15.28 3.47
CA GLU A 29 -3.73 -13.88 3.20
C GLU A 29 -3.52 -13.26 4.57
N GLY A 30 -2.32 -13.47 5.13
CA GLY A 30 -1.83 -12.70 6.25
C GLY A 30 -1.82 -11.29 5.74
N SER A 31 -2.86 -10.53 6.08
CA SER A 31 -3.00 -9.13 5.73
C SER A 31 -1.81 -8.40 6.34
N SER A 32 -0.73 -8.26 5.59
CA SER A 32 0.48 -7.64 6.11
C SER A 32 0.16 -6.15 6.29
N SER A 33 0.21 -5.71 7.55
CA SER A 33 -0.02 -4.33 7.93
C SER A 33 1.32 -3.65 8.16
N CYS A 34 1.44 -2.42 7.67
CA CYS A 34 2.66 -1.64 7.73
C CYS A 34 2.35 -0.29 8.37
N THR A 35 3.18 0.14 9.31
CA THR A 35 3.02 1.45 9.95
C THR A 35 4.22 2.34 9.63
N LEU A 36 3.96 3.53 9.09
CA LEU A 36 4.95 4.57 8.85
C LEU A 36 4.78 5.66 9.91
N THR A 37 5.82 5.90 10.71
CA THR A 37 5.83 6.95 11.75
C THR A 37 7.23 7.53 11.93
N GLY A 38 7.36 8.63 12.67
CA GLY A 38 8.63 9.31 12.88
C GLY A 38 9.13 9.98 11.60
N THR A 39 10.40 9.76 11.23
CA THR A 39 10.97 10.33 10.00
C THR A 39 10.83 9.38 8.83
N TYR A 40 10.26 9.85 7.72
CA TYR A 40 10.13 9.08 6.50
C TYR A 40 11.50 8.77 5.87
N LYS A 41 11.68 7.52 5.46
CA LYS A 41 12.85 7.07 4.70
C LYS A 41 12.43 6.88 3.24
N SER A 42 13.08 7.61 2.34
CA SER A 42 12.86 7.44 0.90
C SER A 42 13.13 6.00 0.49
N GLY A 43 12.28 5.45 -0.39
CA GLY A 43 12.37 4.06 -0.85
C GLY A 43 11.80 3.02 0.11
N THR A 44 11.11 3.43 1.19
CA THR A 44 10.35 2.49 2.05
C THR A 44 9.41 1.64 1.21
N ASP A 45 9.55 0.32 1.32
CA ASP A 45 8.73 -0.62 0.57
C ASP A 45 7.39 -0.87 1.28
N ILE A 46 6.30 -0.67 0.54
CA ILE A 46 4.93 -0.91 0.98
C ILE A 46 4.20 -1.92 0.08
N SER A 47 4.91 -2.55 -0.86
CA SER A 47 4.33 -3.35 -1.95
C SER A 47 3.65 -4.63 -1.50
N THR A 48 3.99 -5.15 -0.33
CA THR A 48 3.35 -6.34 0.25
C THR A 48 2.19 -5.99 1.16
N CYS A 49 2.09 -4.74 1.61
CA CYS A 49 1.16 -4.30 2.64
C CYS A 49 -0.27 -4.22 2.11
N SER A 50 -1.20 -4.98 2.71
CA SER A 50 -2.64 -4.81 2.46
C SER A 50 -3.20 -3.58 3.17
N THR A 51 -2.54 -3.14 4.25
CA THR A 51 -2.89 -1.92 4.96
C THR A 51 -1.62 -1.14 5.31
N VAL A 52 -1.60 0.14 4.99
CA VAL A 52 -0.52 1.07 5.32
C VAL A 52 -1.07 2.18 6.21
N THR A 53 -0.71 2.19 7.48
CA THR A 53 -1.06 3.27 8.41
C THR A 53 0.08 4.29 8.45
N ILE A 54 -0.23 5.54 8.10
CA ILE A 54 0.71 6.66 8.16
C ILE A 54 0.31 7.49 9.38
N ASN A 55 1.10 7.44 10.44
CA ASN A 55 0.80 8.09 11.71
C ASN A 55 1.91 9.05 12.11
N SER A 56 1.57 10.34 12.16
CA SER A 56 2.47 11.40 12.68
C SER A 56 3.87 11.36 12.05
N LEU A 57 3.90 11.32 10.72
CA LEU A 57 5.11 11.14 9.91
C LEU A 57 5.71 12.49 9.51
N SER A 58 7.03 12.63 9.60
CA SER A 58 7.78 13.79 9.13
C SER A 58 8.53 13.41 7.86
N VAL A 59 8.13 13.99 6.72
CA VAL A 59 8.77 13.79 5.42
C VAL A 59 9.91 14.80 5.27
N PRO A 60 11.16 14.38 5.01
CA PRO A 60 12.29 15.29 4.89
C PRO A 60 12.12 16.33 3.77
N ALA A 61 12.88 17.43 3.85
CA ALA A 61 12.83 18.50 2.86
C ALA A 61 13.25 18.00 1.47
N GLY A 62 12.46 18.34 0.44
CA GLY A 62 12.73 17.92 -0.93
C GLY A 62 12.47 16.44 -1.22
N VAL A 63 11.84 15.71 -0.28
CA VAL A 63 11.51 14.30 -0.43
C VAL A 63 10.00 14.13 -0.64
N THR A 64 9.64 13.24 -1.57
CA THR A 64 8.26 12.84 -1.81
C THR A 64 7.88 11.69 -0.88
N LEU A 65 6.73 11.76 -0.24
CA LEU A 65 6.07 10.58 0.31
C LEU A 65 5.53 9.74 -0.85
N ASP A 66 6.29 8.73 -1.24
CA ASP A 66 5.99 7.89 -2.39
C ASP A 66 5.13 6.68 -1.99
N LEU A 67 3.88 6.69 -2.47
CA LEU A 67 2.90 5.63 -2.27
C LEU A 67 2.62 4.87 -3.58
N SER A 68 3.42 5.09 -4.62
CA SER A 68 3.21 4.51 -5.95
C SER A 68 3.35 2.99 -6.02
N LYS A 69 4.01 2.40 -5.03
CA LYS A 69 4.21 0.95 -4.90
C LYS A 69 3.14 0.27 -4.06
N ALA A 70 2.08 0.96 -3.65
CA ALA A 70 1.01 0.34 -2.88
C ALA A 70 0.42 -0.88 -3.62
N LYS A 71 0.22 -1.97 -2.88
CA LYS A 71 -0.43 -3.17 -3.41
C LYS A 71 -1.82 -2.82 -3.97
N THR A 72 -2.19 -3.39 -5.11
CA THR A 72 -3.57 -3.29 -5.63
C THR A 72 -4.56 -3.72 -4.55
N GLY A 73 -5.63 -2.94 -4.36
CA GLY A 73 -6.62 -3.22 -3.31
C GLY A 73 -6.22 -2.75 -1.90
N ALA A 74 -5.03 -2.18 -1.71
CA ALA A 74 -4.56 -1.78 -0.40
C ALA A 74 -5.38 -0.62 0.19
N THR A 75 -5.48 -0.65 1.52
CA THR A 75 -5.95 0.50 2.32
C THR A 75 -4.75 1.31 2.78
N ILE A 76 -4.78 2.62 2.53
CA ILE A 76 -3.81 3.58 3.08
C ILE A 76 -4.57 4.50 4.03
N GLU A 77 -4.13 4.57 5.28
CA GLU A 77 -4.81 5.34 6.32
C GLU A 77 -3.89 6.41 6.90
N PHE A 78 -4.24 7.68 6.69
CA PHE A 78 -3.58 8.81 7.32
C PHE A 78 -4.19 9.09 8.70
N SER A 79 -3.34 9.10 9.72
CA SER A 79 -3.67 9.41 11.11
C SER A 79 -2.66 10.39 11.70
N GLY A 80 -3.04 11.08 12.77
CA GLY A 80 -2.20 12.12 13.37
C GLY A 80 -1.87 13.27 12.41
N THR A 81 -0.67 13.84 12.51
CA THR A 81 -0.22 14.94 11.62
C THR A 81 1.02 14.56 10.84
N THR A 82 0.90 14.45 9.52
CA THR A 82 2.04 14.32 8.61
C THR A 82 2.54 15.71 8.23
N THR A 83 3.85 15.95 8.32
CA THR A 83 4.47 17.23 7.95
C THR A 83 5.51 17.04 6.85
N PHE A 84 5.77 18.11 6.09
CA PHE A 84 6.74 18.10 5.00
C PHE A 84 7.80 19.17 5.21
N GLY A 85 9.07 18.77 5.14
CA GLY A 85 10.19 19.70 5.20
C GLY A 85 10.18 20.69 4.05
N THR A 86 10.51 21.94 4.34
CA THR A 86 10.44 23.04 3.37
C THR A 86 11.67 23.09 2.48
N ALA A 87 11.47 23.02 1.16
CA ALA A 87 12.50 23.20 0.14
C ALA A 87 11.93 23.95 -1.06
N LYS A 88 12.76 24.63 -1.87
CA LYS A 88 12.35 25.21 -3.16
C LYS A 88 12.50 24.15 -4.25
N TRP A 89 11.39 23.55 -4.66
CA TRP A 89 11.33 22.46 -5.65
C TRP A 89 9.89 22.27 -6.15
N ASP A 90 9.71 21.50 -7.21
CA ASP A 90 8.41 21.38 -7.90
C ASP A 90 7.53 20.24 -7.35
N GLY A 91 8.08 19.42 -6.46
CA GLY A 91 7.34 18.34 -5.79
C GLY A 91 7.11 17.10 -6.66
N PRO A 92 6.13 16.26 -6.28
CA PRO A 92 5.04 16.53 -5.34
C PRO A 92 5.42 16.21 -3.87
N LEU A 93 4.65 16.71 -2.90
CA LEU A 93 4.81 16.28 -1.51
C LEU A 93 4.36 14.82 -1.31
N VAL A 94 3.24 14.43 -1.92
CA VAL A 94 2.71 13.06 -1.93
C VAL A 94 2.51 12.59 -3.36
N LEU A 95 2.97 11.37 -3.68
CA LEU A 95 2.71 10.70 -4.95
C LEU A 95 1.87 9.44 -4.71
N LEU A 96 0.73 9.34 -5.40
CA LEU A 96 -0.13 8.17 -5.41
C LEU A 96 -0.31 7.64 -6.83
N THR A 97 -0.11 6.33 -6.96
CA THR A 97 -0.34 5.53 -8.17
C THR A 97 -0.85 4.17 -7.73
N GLY A 98 -1.77 3.57 -8.50
CA GLY A 98 -2.25 2.22 -8.24
C GLY A 98 -3.72 2.02 -8.59
N SER A 99 -4.22 0.82 -8.31
CA SER A 99 -5.57 0.40 -8.65
C SER A 99 -6.31 -0.13 -7.43
N SER A 100 -7.63 0.10 -7.38
CA SER A 100 -8.50 -0.39 -6.30
C SER A 100 -8.07 0.06 -4.90
N LEU A 101 -7.41 1.20 -4.79
CA LEU A 101 -6.91 1.71 -3.52
C LEU A 101 -8.03 2.35 -2.71
N THR A 102 -7.96 2.19 -1.38
CA THR A 102 -8.77 2.95 -0.42
C THR A 102 -7.86 3.83 0.41
N VAL A 103 -7.77 5.11 0.07
CA VAL A 103 -6.98 6.10 0.83
C VAL A 103 -7.93 6.90 1.72
N LYS A 104 -7.77 6.77 3.04
CA LYS A 104 -8.70 7.33 4.03
C LYS A 104 -8.00 7.82 5.29
N GLY A 105 -8.78 8.20 6.29
CA GLY A 105 -8.33 8.49 7.65
C GLY A 105 -8.63 9.93 8.08
N SER A 106 -8.60 10.21 9.38
CA SER A 106 -8.88 11.53 9.95
C SER A 106 -7.64 12.40 10.16
N GLY A 107 -6.48 11.94 9.68
CA GLY A 107 -5.21 12.65 9.83
C GLY A 107 -5.17 14.00 9.10
N THR A 108 -4.19 14.82 9.48
CA THR A 108 -3.86 16.08 8.81
C THR A 108 -2.53 15.94 8.08
N LEU A 109 -2.48 16.38 6.83
CA LEU A 109 -1.24 16.58 6.10
C LEU A 109 -0.96 18.09 6.06
N ASP A 110 0.08 18.54 6.76
CA ASP A 110 0.48 19.94 6.84
C ASP A 110 1.69 20.21 5.93
N GLY A 111 1.44 20.92 4.83
CA GLY A 111 2.44 21.22 3.80
C GLY A 111 3.38 22.38 4.16
N GLN A 112 3.23 22.99 5.35
CA GLN A 112 4.10 24.08 5.81
C GLN A 112 4.13 25.29 4.85
N GLY A 113 3.02 25.54 4.15
CA GLY A 113 2.85 26.59 3.13
C GLY A 113 3.21 28.00 3.59
N SER A 114 3.08 28.32 4.88
CA SER A 114 3.44 29.62 5.44
C SER A 114 4.89 30.02 5.18
N TRP A 115 5.81 29.05 5.15
CA TRP A 115 7.21 29.28 4.81
C TRP A 115 7.38 29.70 3.33
N TYR A 116 6.61 29.09 2.43
CA TYR A 116 6.63 29.39 0.99
C TYR A 116 6.00 30.76 0.68
N TRP A 117 4.87 31.09 1.30
CA TRP A 117 4.12 32.31 1.00
C TRP A 117 4.89 33.58 1.36
N LYS A 118 5.70 33.55 2.43
CA LYS A 118 6.57 34.66 2.85
C LYS A 118 7.69 34.98 1.86
N GLN A 119 7.98 34.09 0.91
CA GLN A 119 9.08 34.25 -0.05
C GLN A 119 8.63 34.79 -1.41
N GLY A 120 7.36 35.19 -1.55
CA GLY A 120 6.81 35.71 -2.81
C GLY A 120 6.54 34.61 -3.85
N THR A 121 6.10 35.00 -5.05
CA THR A 121 5.61 34.11 -6.11
C THR A 121 6.71 33.57 -7.04
N SER A 122 7.90 34.17 -7.03
CA SER A 122 9.02 33.82 -7.93
C SER A 122 9.86 32.63 -7.46
N ILE A 123 9.31 31.74 -6.62
CA ILE A 123 9.99 30.53 -6.15
C ILE A 123 9.27 29.27 -6.62
N SER A 124 10.01 28.17 -6.85
CA SER A 124 9.41 26.86 -7.01
C SER A 124 8.72 26.41 -5.72
N ARG A 125 7.51 25.89 -5.88
CA ARG A 125 6.67 25.39 -4.78
C ARG A 125 6.12 24.02 -5.16
N PRO A 126 6.20 23.03 -4.27
CA PRO A 126 5.76 21.69 -4.60
C PRO A 126 4.24 21.65 -4.75
N VAL A 127 3.78 20.90 -5.75
CA VAL A 127 2.39 20.41 -5.77
C VAL A 127 2.18 19.54 -4.53
N PHE A 128 1.03 19.68 -3.85
CA PHE A 128 0.81 18.94 -2.60
C PHE A 128 0.62 17.45 -2.87
N PHE A 129 -0.43 17.08 -3.60
CA PHE A 129 -0.83 15.70 -3.79
C PHE A 129 -0.95 15.40 -5.28
N ARG A 130 -0.07 14.54 -5.79
CA ARG A 130 -0.14 14.06 -7.18
C ARG A 130 -0.74 12.67 -7.22
N MET A 131 -1.83 12.55 -7.96
CA MET A 131 -2.48 11.29 -8.31
C MET A 131 -2.21 11.04 -9.80
N ASN A 132 -1.41 10.02 -10.11
CA ASN A 132 -1.10 9.65 -11.48
C ASN A 132 -1.36 8.17 -11.68
N LYS A 133 -2.21 7.81 -12.66
CA LYS A 133 -2.66 6.42 -12.86
C LYS A 133 -3.29 5.83 -11.59
N VAL A 134 -4.21 6.57 -10.99
CA VAL A 134 -5.04 6.11 -9.87
C VAL A 134 -6.36 5.61 -10.46
N LEU A 135 -6.59 4.30 -10.41
CA LEU A 135 -7.68 3.62 -11.11
C LEU A 135 -8.64 2.97 -10.12
N SER A 136 -9.95 3.14 -10.30
CA SER A 136 -10.99 2.49 -9.48
C SER A 136 -10.74 2.60 -7.98
N SER A 137 -10.25 3.77 -7.55
CA SER A 137 -9.78 4.02 -6.19
C SER A 137 -10.59 5.14 -5.53
N THR A 138 -10.61 5.14 -4.20
CA THR A 138 -11.25 6.20 -3.40
C THR A 138 -10.22 6.91 -2.54
N VAL A 139 -10.30 8.24 -2.48
CA VAL A 139 -9.45 9.10 -1.66
C VAL A 139 -10.35 10.05 -0.87
N SER A 140 -10.41 9.94 0.45
CA SER A 140 -11.35 10.72 1.27
C SER A 140 -10.94 10.86 2.74
N GLY A 141 -11.64 11.70 3.51
CA GLY A 141 -11.61 11.72 4.98
C GLY A 141 -10.50 12.54 5.65
N PHE A 142 -9.33 12.67 5.04
CA PHE A 142 -8.20 13.38 5.67
C PHE A 142 -8.22 14.88 5.39
N THR A 143 -7.52 15.63 6.22
CA THR A 143 -7.42 17.10 6.12
C THR A 143 -6.12 17.50 5.46
N LEU A 144 -6.18 18.43 4.49
CA LEU A 144 -5.01 19.10 3.94
C LEU A 144 -4.90 20.50 4.54
N LYS A 145 -3.70 20.85 5.02
CA LYS A 145 -3.43 22.13 5.68
C LYS A 145 -2.18 22.79 5.08
N ASN A 146 -2.21 24.12 5.02
CA ASN A 146 -1.12 24.98 4.57
C ASN A 146 -0.47 24.49 3.26
N MET A 147 -1.26 24.34 2.20
CA MET A 147 -0.74 23.85 0.93
C MET A 147 0.23 24.86 0.29
N PRO A 148 1.47 24.50 -0.10
CA PRO A 148 2.44 25.45 -0.66
C PRO A 148 1.96 26.14 -1.94
N TYR A 149 1.28 25.38 -2.81
CA TYR A 149 0.77 25.83 -4.10
C TYR A 149 -0.51 25.05 -4.50
N ARG A 150 -0.52 24.36 -5.65
CA ARG A 150 -1.64 23.54 -6.11
C ARG A 150 -1.84 22.35 -5.17
N THR A 151 -3.07 22.14 -4.76
CA THR A 151 -3.46 21.05 -3.87
C THR A 151 -3.39 19.70 -4.58
N PHE A 152 -4.29 19.43 -5.53
CA PHE A 152 -4.32 18.15 -6.26
C PHE A 152 -3.85 18.33 -7.71
N SER A 153 -3.01 17.40 -8.17
CA SER A 153 -2.69 17.18 -9.59
C SER A 153 -3.16 15.77 -9.96
N ILE A 154 -4.23 15.68 -10.75
CA ILE A 154 -4.87 14.42 -11.13
C ILE A 154 -4.56 14.15 -12.60
N LEU A 155 -3.88 13.04 -12.88
CA LEU A 155 -3.36 12.69 -14.20
C LEU A 155 -3.68 11.24 -14.51
N ASN A 156 -4.13 10.96 -15.73
CA ASN A 156 -4.34 9.59 -16.24
C ASN A 156 -5.13 8.68 -15.29
N SER A 157 -6.07 9.26 -14.53
CA SER A 157 -6.78 8.58 -13.45
C SER A 157 -8.24 8.39 -13.85
N GLN A 158 -8.81 7.26 -13.45
CA GLN A 158 -10.17 6.87 -13.81
C GLN A 158 -10.88 6.33 -12.57
N LYS A 159 -12.13 6.74 -12.41
CA LYS A 159 -13.01 6.21 -11.37
C LYS A 159 -13.49 4.81 -11.73
#